data_AF-A0A8H3ATR8-F1
#
_entry.id   AF-A0A8H3ATR8-F1
#
_cell.length_a   1.000
_cell.length_b   1.000
_cell.length_c   1.000
_cell.angle_alpha   90.00
_cell.angle_beta   90.00
_cell.angle_gamma   90.00
#
_symmetry.space_group_name_H-M   'P 1'
#
loop_
_entity.id
_entity.type
_entity.pdbx_description
1 polymer ?
#
loop_
_entity_poly.entity_id
_entity_poly.type
_entity_poly.pdbx_seq_one_letter_code
_entity_poly.pdbx_strand_id
1 'polypeptide(L)'
;MTTPVANFLAGGLGSFGYWIMGIPFDNIKNRILAASLDAPRLRFWPVARGIYATQGWRGYYAGLSLCIIRAFPVNACAFLVYESLMRAMGAEKTRA
;
A
#
# COMPACT_ATOMS: atom_id res chain seq x y z
N MET A 1 3.33 -28.42 12.93
CA MET A 1 2.07 -27.64 12.95
C MET A 1 2.41 -26.20 13.27
N THR A 2 2.62 -25.34 12.27
CA THR A 2 2.61 -23.90 12.54
C THR A 2 1.18 -23.53 12.93
N THR A 3 0.99 -22.93 14.09
CA THR A 3 -0.34 -22.48 14.51
C THR A 3 -0.86 -21.50 13.45
N PRO A 4 -2.14 -21.59 13.02
CA PRO A 4 -2.71 -20.67 12.04
C PRO A 4 -2.47 -19.19 12.39
N VAL A 5 -2.44 -18.89 13.70
CA VAL A 5 -2.07 -17.60 14.26
C VAL A 5 -0.62 -17.21 13.96
N ALA A 6 0.35 -18.13 14.10
CA ALA A 6 1.75 -17.84 13.79
C ALA A 6 1.96 -17.55 12.29
N ASN A 7 1.31 -18.30 11.39
CA ASN A 7 1.39 -18.01 9.96
C ASN A 7 0.73 -16.67 9.61
N PHE A 8 -0.41 -16.36 10.22
CA PHE A 8 -1.10 -15.07 10.05
C PHE A 8 -0.23 -13.90 10.51
N LEU A 9 0.37 -14.01 11.70
CA LEU A 9 1.26 -12.97 12.24
C LEU A 9 2.55 -12.84 11.41
N ALA A 10 3.16 -13.94 10.98
CA ALA A 10 4.35 -13.92 10.13
C ALA A 10 4.07 -13.24 8.78
N GLY A 11 2.94 -13.55 8.14
CA GLY A 11 2.52 -12.91 6.89
C GLY A 11 2.19 -11.42 7.05
N GLY A 12 1.49 -11.06 8.12
CA GLY A 12 1.19 -9.68 8.46
C GLY A 12 2.45 -8.86 8.71
N LEU A 13 3.31 -9.31 9.63
CA LEU A 13 4.55 -8.62 10.00
C LEU A 13 5.54 -8.51 8.84
N GLY A 14 5.68 -9.57 8.02
CA GLY A 14 6.52 -9.52 6.81
C GLY A 14 6.02 -8.48 5.81
N SER A 15 4.70 -8.38 5.62
CA SER A 15 4.10 -7.37 4.76
C SER A 15 4.31 -5.96 5.30
N PHE A 16 4.18 -5.74 6.61
CA PHE A 16 4.48 -4.45 7.23
C PHE A 16 5.95 -4.04 7.03
N GLY A 17 6.89 -4.97 7.22
CA GLY A 17 8.32 -4.71 6.98
C GLY A 17 8.61 -4.30 5.53
N TYR A 18 8.02 -5.00 4.57
CA TYR A 18 8.10 -4.64 3.14
C TYR A 18 7.58 -3.22 2.88
N TRP A 19 6.40 -2.89 3.41
CA TRP A 19 5.81 -1.57 3.22
C TRP A 19 6.64 -0.44 3.85
N ILE A 20 7.22 -0.66 5.03
CA ILE A 20 8.11 0.33 5.67
C ILE A 20 9.31 0.65 4.76
N MET A 21 9.89 -0.34 4.09
CA MET A 21 10.99 -0.10 3.14
C MET A 21 10.52 0.47 1.79
N GLY A 22 9.31 0.12 1.33
CA GLY A 22 8.79 0.57 0.03
C GLY A 22 8.20 1.99 0.02
N ILE A 23 7.60 2.42 1.13
CA ILE A 23 6.98 3.74 1.32
C ILE A 23 7.85 4.94 0.91
N PRO A 24 9.15 5.03 1.26
CA PRO A 24 9.98 6.17 0.85
C PRO A 24 10.07 6.29 -0.69
N PHE A 25 10.18 5.17 -1.40
CA PHE A 25 10.21 5.16 -2.86
C PHE A 25 8.86 5.53 -3.47
N ASP A 26 7.78 4.97 -2.93
CA ASP A 26 6.42 5.27 -3.40
C ASP A 26 6.05 6.74 -3.17
N ASN A 27 6.49 7.35 -2.07
CA ASN A 27 6.26 8.76 -1.80
C ASN A 27 7.00 9.69 -2.78
N ILE A 28 8.24 9.36 -3.14
CA ILE A 28 8.98 10.12 -4.17
C ILE A 28 8.25 10.00 -5.51
N LYS A 29 7.85 8.79 -5.89
CA LYS A 29 7.12 8.51 -7.13
C LYS A 29 5.78 9.27 -7.16
N ASN A 30 5.00 9.22 -6.09
CA ASN A 30 3.71 9.91 -6.01
C ASN A 30 3.86 11.42 -6.11
N ARG A 31 4.91 12.02 -5.54
CA ARG A 31 5.19 13.47 -5.68
C ARG A 31 5.61 13.84 -7.10
N ILE A 32 6.33 12.96 -7.82
CA ILE A 32 6.66 13.18 -9.23
C ILE A 32 5.41 13.09 -10.11
N LEU A 33 4.55 12.10 -9.86
CA LEU A 33 3.31 11.89 -10.62
C LEU A 33 2.23 12.94 -10.31
N ALA A 34 2.22 13.49 -9.10
CA ALA A 34 1.30 14.56 -8.70
C ALA A 34 1.75 15.96 -9.17
N ALA A 35 2.96 16.10 -9.72
CA ALA A 35 3.40 17.37 -10.28
C ALA A 35 2.57 17.72 -11.52
N SER A 36 2.14 18.99 -11.64
CA SER A 36 1.40 19.48 -12.80
C SER A 36 2.11 19.17 -14.11
N LEU A 37 1.33 18.92 -15.16
CA LEU A 37 1.84 18.66 -16.51
C LEU A 37 2.67 19.83 -17.08
N ASP A 38 2.44 21.05 -16.58
CA ASP A 38 3.20 22.26 -16.92
C ASP A 38 4.54 22.39 -16.16
N ALA A 39 4.77 21.56 -15.14
CA ALA A 39 6.01 21.59 -14.39
C ALA A 39 7.13 20.86 -15.15
N PRO A 40 8.40 21.30 -15.01
CA PRO A 40 9.54 20.56 -15.55
C PRO A 40 9.51 19.11 -15.03
N ARG A 41 9.77 18.13 -15.91
CA ARG A 41 9.81 16.71 -15.54
C ARG A 41 10.70 16.50 -14.31
N LEU A 42 10.07 16.27 -13.17
CA LEU A 42 10.77 16.07 -11.91
C LEU A 42 11.52 14.74 -11.95
N ARG A 43 12.83 14.80 -11.70
CA ARG A 43 13.68 13.61 -11.57
C ARG A 43 13.66 13.10 -10.12
N PHE A 44 13.93 11.81 -9.96
CA PHE A 44 13.94 11.14 -8.65
C PHE A 44 14.87 11.81 -7.62
N TRP A 45 16.12 12.08 -8.00
CA TRP A 45 17.14 12.63 -7.08
C TRP A 45 16.86 14.05 -6.56
N PRO A 46 16.46 15.03 -7.40
CA PRO A 46 16.05 16.34 -6.92
C PRO A 46 14.87 16.30 -5.93
N VAL A 47 13.88 15.46 -6.20
CA VAL A 47 12.70 15.33 -5.33
C VAL A 47 13.09 14.70 -3.99
N ALA A 48 13.88 13.63 -4.00
CA ALA A 48 14.40 13.02 -2.77
C ALA A 48 15.17 14.04 -1.92
N ARG A 49 16.12 14.78 -2.53
CA ARG A 49 16.89 15.80 -1.83
C ARG A 49 16.00 16.93 -1.29
N GLY A 50 14.98 17.36 -2.05
CA GLY A 50 14.00 18.35 -1.63
C GLY A 50 13.14 17.89 -0.44
N ILE A 51 12.71 16.63 -0.41
CA ILE A 51 11.97 16.05 0.72
C ILE A 51 12.84 16.08 1.98
N TYR A 52 14.09 15.63 1.87
CA TYR A 52 15.01 15.62 3.00
C TYR A 52 15.30 17.03 3.53
N ALA A 53 15.48 18.01 2.64
CA ALA A 53 15.75 19.40 3.03
C ALA A 53 14.54 20.09 3.70
N THR A 54 13.31 19.73 3.33
CA THR A 54 12.09 20.41 3.82
C THR A 54 11.47 19.74 5.04
N GLN A 55 11.45 18.40 5.07
CA GLN A 55 10.71 17.61 6.06
C GLN A 55 11.59 16.56 6.76
N GLY A 56 12.87 16.48 6.40
CA GLY A 56 13.80 15.48 6.91
C GLY A 56 13.38 14.05 6.58
N TRP A 57 13.86 13.11 7.39
CA TRP A 57 13.57 11.67 7.26
C TRP A 57 12.08 11.33 7.43
N ARG A 58 11.35 12.09 8.25
CA ARG A 58 9.90 11.89 8.48
C ARG A 58 9.07 12.23 7.25
N GLY A 59 9.55 13.14 6.39
CA GLY A 59 8.89 13.50 5.14
C GLY A 59 8.72 12.34 4.17
N TYR A 60 9.61 11.34 4.22
CA TYR A 60 9.50 10.14 3.39
C TYR A 60 8.41 9.18 3.84
N TYR A 61 7.94 9.29 5.09
CA TYR A 61 6.86 8.47 5.64
C TYR A 61 5.54 9.23 5.75
N ALA A 62 5.51 10.52 5.38
CA ALA A 62 4.30 11.32 5.34
C ALA A 62 3.35 10.76 4.27
N GLY A 63 2.30 10.05 4.72
CA GLY A 63 1.37 9.30 3.87
C GLY A 63 1.13 7.85 4.30
N LEU A 64 2.02 7.28 5.11
CA LEU A 64 1.89 5.89 5.59
C LEU A 64 0.58 5.65 6.35
N SER A 65 0.18 6.57 7.23
CA SER A 65 -1.08 6.48 7.98
C SER A 65 -2.29 6.44 7.06
N LEU A 66 -2.32 7.30 6.04
CA LEU A 66 -3.39 7.32 5.05
C LEU A 66 -3.41 6.04 4.21
N CYS A 67 -2.25 5.52 3.82
CA CYS A 67 -2.15 4.23 3.11
C CYS A 67 -2.69 3.07 3.95
N ILE A 68 -2.39 3.03 5.25
CA ILE A 68 -2.89 1.99 6.17
C ILE A 68 -4.42 2.11 6.32
N ILE A 69 -4.93 3.32 6.56
CA ILE A 69 -6.38 3.56 6.68
C ILE A 69 -7.10 3.18 5.38
N ARG A 70 -6.52 3.49 4.21
CA ARG A 70 -7.07 3.15 2.89
C ARG A 70 -7.05 1.64 2.62
N ALA A 71 -6.10 0.89 3.17
CA ALA A 71 -5.98 -0.55 2.92
C ALA A 71 -7.21 -1.32 3.42
N PHE A 72 -7.79 -0.91 4.56
CA PHE A 72 -8.96 -1.57 5.13
C PHE A 72 -10.20 -1.55 4.20
N PRO A 73 -10.73 -0.39 3.76
CA PRO A 73 -11.90 -0.35 2.89
C PRO A 73 -11.64 -1.01 1.53
N VAL A 74 -10.44 -0.87 0.98
CA VAL A 74 -10.09 -1.50 -0.31
C VAL A 74 -10.13 -3.02 -0.20
N ASN A 75 -9.55 -3.58 0.85
CA ASN A 75 -9.58 -5.03 1.09
C ASN A 75 -11.01 -5.51 1.40
N ALA A 76 -11.77 -4.76 2.20
CA ALA A 76 -13.16 -5.09 2.52
C ALA A 76 -14.04 -5.12 1.27
N CYS A 77 -13.94 -4.12 0.39
CA CYS A 77 -14.66 -4.09 -0.88
C CYS A 77 -14.24 -5.25 -1.80
N ALA A 78 -12.94 -5.59 -1.84
CA ALA A 78 -12.46 -6.73 -2.62
C ALA A 78 -13.08 -8.05 -2.14
N PHE A 79 -13.15 -8.27 -0.83
CA PHE A 79 -13.81 -9.45 -0.25
C PHE A 79 -15.33 -9.44 -0.53
N LEU A 80 -15.99 -8.30 -0.38
CA LEU A 80 -17.43 -8.17 -0.66
C LEU A 80 -17.75 -8.54 -2.12
N VAL A 81 -16.98 -8.00 -3.08
CA VAL A 81 -17.16 -8.28 -4.51
C VAL A 81 -16.85 -9.75 -4.80
N TYR A 82 -15.77 -10.28 -4.23
CA TYR A 82 -15.41 -11.68 -4.39
C TYR A 82 -16.50 -12.64 -3.89
N GLU A 83 -17.03 -12.42 -2.68
CA GLU A 83 -18.12 -13.22 -2.13
C GLU A 83 -19.41 -13.09 -2.94
N SER A 84 -19.74 -11.86 -3.34
CA SER A 84 -20.95 -11.58 -4.13
C SER A 84 -20.87 -12.26 -5.49
N LEU A 85 -19.71 -12.25 -6.14
CA LEU A 85 -19.49 -12.90 -7.43
C LEU A 85 -19.50 -14.43 -7.28
N MET A 86 -18.86 -14.99 -6.25
CA MET A 86 -18.87 -16.43 -5.99
C MET A 86 -20.28 -16.96 -5.75
N ARG A 87 -21.11 -16.21 -5.02
CA ARG A 87 -22.54 -16.52 -4.82
C ARG A 87 -23.33 -16.42 -6.13
N ALA A 88 -23.10 -15.37 -6.92
CA ALA A 88 -23.79 -15.17 -8.20
C ALA A 88 -23.45 -16.26 -9.23
N MET A 89 -22.22 -16.76 -9.23
CA MET A 89 -21.76 -17.83 -10.14
C MET A 89 -22.13 -19.24 -9.65
N GLY A 90 -22.78 -19.39 -8.48
CA GLY A 90 -23.16 -20.70 -7.93
C GLY A 90 -21.97 -21.59 -7.55
N ALA A 91 -20.75 -21.05 -7.52
CA ALA A 91 -19.51 -21.77 -7.22
C ALA A 91 -19.37 -22.18 -5.74
N GLU A 92 -20.31 -21.75 -4.89
CA GLU A 92 -20.44 -22.17 -3.48
C GLU A 92 -20.68 -23.68 -3.34
N LYS A 93 -21.25 -24.34 -4.36
CA LYS A 93 -21.67 -25.76 -4.28
C LYS A 93 -20.57 -26.79 -4.52
N THR A 94 -19.36 -26.40 -4.94
CA THR A 94 -18.27 -27.33 -5.33
C THR A 94 -17.24 -27.54 -4.21
N ARG A 95 -17.47 -27.00 -3.01
CA ARG A 95 -16.52 -27.00 -1.90
C ARG A 95 -17.03 -27.73 -0.63
N ALA A 96 -18.07 -28.56 -0.78
CA ALA A 96 -18.51 -29.52 0.24
C ALA A 96 -17.84 -30.89 -0.02
#